data_AF-A0A920VGL5-F1
#
_entry.id   AF-A0A920VGL5-F1
#
_cell.length_a   1.000
_cell.length_b   1.000
_cell.length_c   1.000
_cell.angle_alpha   90.00
_cell.angle_beta   90.00
_cell.angle_gamma   90.00
#
_symmetry.space_group_name_H-M   'P 1'
#
loop_
_entity.id
_entity.type
_entity.pdbx_description
1 polymer ?
#
loop_
_entity_poly.entity_id
_entity_poly.type
_entity_poly.pdbx_seq_one_letter_code
_entity_poly.pdbx_strand_id
1 'polypeptide(L)'
;MALPGNRKELHVALGYLRLAAGRLDSTSVKKVLNVPARGVSAAAVKKVVAAAEAGRPVMDVLRDAGSLDISPKALAGVEAFLAFGERLAGLRPEGPRAVIEAAIEGSGYGDEIRATDDGGAGRLENLEKLVDAVDGFEDLESLLDELARQTAFDDVPKPKTASLFDTMTLDRITFEEAMELLSLPRTVGADPADGVEVTVHNGPYGPYLKKGSDSRNIESEEQLFTITLEECLALLAQPKRRGRNAPKPPLRELGVDPESGKTMVLKDGNWGPYVTDGEYNASLKRGDAVEELTDERAAELLAERRMKGPAKKKR
;
A
#
# COMPACT_ATOMS: atom_id res chain seq x y z
N MET A 1 11.80 0.68 -15.30
CA MET A 1 11.19 1.72 -14.43
C MET A 1 10.01 1.06 -13.75
N ALA A 2 10.17 0.54 -12.53
CA ALA A 2 9.05 -0.09 -11.84
C ALA A 2 7.93 0.94 -11.68
N LEU A 3 6.75 0.64 -12.23
CA LEU A 3 5.62 1.56 -12.14
C LEU A 3 5.20 1.62 -10.68
N PRO A 4 5.28 2.78 -10.02
CA PRO A 4 4.80 2.90 -8.65
C PRO A 4 3.30 2.60 -8.64
N GLY A 5 2.91 1.47 -8.04
CA GLY A 5 1.54 0.90 -8.12
C GLY A 5 0.40 1.81 -7.62
N ASN A 6 0.72 2.97 -7.06
CA ASN A 6 -0.23 3.97 -6.59
C ASN A 6 -0.49 5.12 -7.58
N ARG A 7 0.25 5.21 -8.70
CA ARG A 7 0.12 6.33 -9.66
C ARG A 7 -0.92 6.03 -10.74
N LYS A 8 -2.16 6.45 -10.49
CA LYS A 8 -3.31 6.19 -11.38
C LYS A 8 -3.09 6.75 -12.79
N GLU A 9 -2.47 7.92 -12.91
CA GLU A 9 -2.16 8.57 -14.18
C GLU A 9 -1.27 7.74 -15.09
N LEU A 10 -0.23 7.11 -14.56
CA LEU A 10 0.64 6.24 -15.34
C LEU A 10 -0.14 5.03 -15.87
N HIS A 11 -1.00 4.45 -15.04
CA HIS A 11 -1.79 3.31 -15.50
C HIS A 11 -2.82 3.66 -16.58
N VAL A 12 -3.39 4.87 -16.56
CA VAL A 12 -4.30 5.34 -17.61
C VAL A 12 -3.53 5.53 -18.92
N ALA A 13 -2.39 6.22 -18.88
CA ALA A 13 -1.55 6.45 -20.05
C ALA A 13 -1.06 5.13 -20.68
N LEU A 14 -0.57 4.19 -19.86
CA LEU A 14 -0.20 2.86 -20.32
C LEU A 14 -1.39 2.05 -20.85
N GLY A 15 -2.59 2.26 -20.32
CA GLY A 15 -3.82 1.68 -20.86
C GLY A 15 -4.07 2.13 -22.30
N TYR A 16 -3.83 3.40 -22.62
CA TYR A 16 -3.92 3.89 -24.00
C TYR A 16 -2.82 3.34 -24.91
N LEU A 17 -1.59 3.22 -24.42
CA LEU A 17 -0.52 2.58 -25.17
C LEU A 17 -0.86 1.12 -25.52
N ARG A 18 -1.42 0.37 -24.54
CA ARG A 18 -1.92 -0.99 -24.78
C ARG A 18 -3.10 -1.03 -25.75
N LEU A 19 -4.01 -0.05 -25.68
CA LEU A 19 -5.10 0.08 -26.64
C LEU A 19 -4.57 0.27 -28.07
N ALA A 20 -3.62 1.18 -28.26
CA ALA A 20 -3.01 1.46 -29.56
C ALA A 20 -2.31 0.23 -30.15
N ALA A 21 -1.68 -0.60 -29.30
CA ALA A 21 -1.06 -1.86 -29.70
C ALA A 21 -2.06 -3.02 -29.87
N GLY A 22 -3.35 -2.85 -29.54
CA GLY A 22 -4.31 -3.94 -29.49
C GLY A 22 -4.03 -4.99 -28.41
N ARG A 23 -3.20 -4.65 -27.41
CA ARG A 23 -2.77 -5.53 -26.29
C ARG A 23 -3.46 -5.16 -24.97
N LEU A 24 -4.69 -4.68 -25.04
CA LEU A 24 -5.44 -4.25 -23.86
C LEU A 24 -5.83 -5.45 -22.99
N ASP A 25 -5.58 -5.36 -21.68
CA ASP A 25 -5.92 -6.37 -20.69
C ASP A 25 -7.07 -5.92 -19.76
N SER A 26 -7.67 -6.86 -19.02
CA SER A 26 -8.81 -6.59 -18.12
C SER A 26 -8.50 -5.58 -17.01
N THR A 27 -7.25 -5.51 -16.55
CA THR A 27 -6.80 -4.53 -15.54
C THR A 27 -6.72 -3.13 -16.16
N SER A 28 -6.22 -3.03 -17.38
CA SER A 28 -6.14 -1.80 -18.16
C SER A 28 -7.53 -1.28 -18.51
N VAL A 29 -8.46 -2.15 -18.96
CA VAL A 29 -9.87 -1.79 -19.24
C VAL A 29 -10.53 -1.07 -18.06
N LYS A 30 -10.39 -1.63 -16.85
CA LYS A 30 -10.96 -1.04 -15.62
C LYS A 30 -10.48 0.40 -15.38
N LYS A 31 -9.28 0.73 -15.86
CA LYS A 31 -8.60 2.01 -15.61
C LYS A 31 -8.84 3.03 -16.72
N VAL A 32 -8.95 2.61 -17.98
CA VAL A 32 -8.92 3.53 -19.14
C VAL A 32 -10.25 3.67 -19.87
N LEU A 33 -11.13 2.65 -19.85
CA LEU A 33 -12.31 2.61 -20.72
C LEU A 33 -13.26 3.81 -20.53
N ASN A 34 -13.40 4.28 -19.28
CA ASN A 34 -14.22 5.45 -18.93
C ASN A 34 -13.39 6.59 -18.30
N VAL A 35 -12.09 6.66 -18.60
CA VAL A 35 -11.22 7.74 -18.13
C VAL A 35 -10.47 8.35 -19.33
N PRO A 36 -10.83 9.57 -19.79
CA PRO A 36 -11.92 10.42 -19.29
C PRO A 36 -13.32 9.84 -19.50
N ALA A 37 -14.31 10.45 -18.86
CA ALA A 37 -15.69 9.95 -18.88
C ALA A 37 -16.25 9.85 -20.32
N ARG A 38 -16.68 8.64 -20.70
CA ARG A 38 -17.25 8.30 -22.03
C ARG A 38 -18.68 7.80 -21.98
N GLY A 39 -19.33 7.92 -20.83
CA GLY A 39 -20.68 7.38 -20.62
C GLY A 39 -20.72 5.86 -20.45
N VAL A 40 -19.57 5.20 -20.28
CA VAL A 40 -19.48 3.77 -19.99
C VAL A 40 -19.61 3.57 -18.48
N SER A 41 -20.75 3.07 -18.04
CA SER A 41 -21.04 2.89 -16.61
C SER A 41 -20.15 1.82 -15.98
N ALA A 42 -19.93 1.89 -14.66
CA ALA A 42 -19.18 0.87 -13.92
C ALA A 42 -19.76 -0.55 -14.10
N ALA A 43 -21.08 -0.67 -14.28
CA ALA A 43 -21.74 -1.93 -14.58
C ALA A 43 -21.37 -2.45 -15.98
N ALA A 44 -21.32 -1.57 -16.99
CA ALA A 44 -20.87 -1.94 -18.33
C ALA A 44 -19.40 -2.38 -18.35
N VAL A 45 -18.52 -1.64 -17.65
CA VAL A 45 -17.11 -2.04 -17.47
C VAL A 45 -17.00 -3.43 -16.85
N LYS A 46 -17.80 -3.74 -15.81
CA LYS A 46 -17.83 -5.07 -15.20
C LYS A 46 -18.27 -6.16 -16.18
N LYS A 47 -19.27 -5.91 -17.05
CA LYS A 47 -19.73 -6.88 -18.04
C LYS A 47 -18.63 -7.18 -19.08
N VAL A 48 -17.91 -6.16 -19.55
CA VAL A 48 -16.75 -6.32 -20.45
C VAL A 48 -15.67 -7.17 -19.78
N VAL A 49 -15.28 -6.82 -18.55
CA VAL A 49 -14.26 -7.55 -17.79
C VAL A 49 -14.67 -9.01 -17.56
N ALA A 50 -15.91 -9.26 -17.14
CA ALA A 50 -16.40 -10.61 -16.88
C ALA A 50 -16.42 -11.47 -18.15
N ALA A 51 -16.79 -10.90 -19.30
CA ALA A 51 -16.72 -11.59 -20.58
C ALA A 51 -15.28 -11.92 -20.98
N ALA A 52 -14.32 -11.05 -20.68
CA ALA A 52 -12.90 -11.31 -20.92
C ALA A 52 -12.34 -12.39 -19.97
N GLU A 53 -12.69 -12.32 -18.68
CA GLU A 53 -12.32 -13.32 -17.66
C GLU A 53 -12.91 -14.71 -17.95
N ALA A 54 -14.00 -14.78 -18.74
CA ALA A 54 -14.55 -16.03 -19.27
C ALA A 54 -13.75 -16.62 -20.46
N GLY A 55 -12.57 -16.07 -20.78
CA GLY A 55 -11.64 -16.58 -21.79
C GLY A 55 -11.73 -15.91 -23.16
N ARG A 56 -12.56 -14.87 -23.33
CA ARG A 56 -12.60 -14.09 -24.57
C ARG A 56 -11.49 -13.03 -24.57
N PRO A 57 -10.76 -12.81 -25.68
CA PRO A 57 -9.83 -11.69 -25.78
C PRO A 57 -10.53 -10.35 -25.56
N VAL A 58 -9.94 -9.48 -24.72
CA VAL A 58 -10.53 -8.19 -24.34
C VAL A 58 -10.91 -7.33 -25.55
N MET A 59 -10.04 -7.25 -26.56
CA MET A 59 -10.31 -6.47 -27.77
C MET A 59 -11.52 -7.01 -28.56
N ASP A 60 -11.71 -8.32 -28.59
CA ASP A 60 -12.86 -8.93 -29.27
C ASP A 60 -14.15 -8.69 -28.49
N VAL A 61 -14.09 -8.74 -27.16
CA VAL A 61 -15.22 -8.38 -26.29
C VAL A 61 -15.64 -6.92 -26.51
N LEU A 62 -14.68 -6.00 -26.64
CA LEU A 62 -14.97 -4.59 -26.89
C LEU A 62 -15.58 -4.38 -28.28
N ARG A 63 -15.05 -5.04 -29.32
CA ARG A 63 -15.58 -4.96 -30.69
C ARG A 63 -16.99 -5.52 -30.80
N ASP A 64 -17.28 -6.55 -30.02
CA ASP A 64 -18.58 -7.19 -29.91
C ASP A 64 -19.39 -6.67 -28.68
N ALA A 65 -19.11 -5.46 -28.20
CA ALA A 65 -19.78 -4.93 -27.01
C ALA A 65 -21.31 -4.81 -27.18
N GLY A 66 -21.82 -4.78 -28.41
CA GLY A 66 -23.25 -4.79 -28.72
C GLY A 66 -23.95 -6.12 -28.36
N SER A 67 -23.21 -7.23 -28.24
CA SER A 67 -23.76 -8.50 -27.73
C SER A 67 -23.85 -8.52 -26.20
N LEU A 68 -23.17 -7.60 -25.53
CA LEU A 68 -23.29 -7.43 -24.09
C LEU A 68 -24.60 -6.70 -23.79
N ASP A 69 -25.28 -7.12 -22.74
CA ASP A 69 -26.47 -6.43 -22.20
C ASP A 69 -26.04 -5.09 -21.54
N ILE A 70 -25.65 -4.10 -22.35
CA ILE A 70 -25.23 -2.76 -21.90
C ILE A 70 -26.14 -1.69 -22.50
N SER A 71 -26.21 -0.52 -21.85
CA SER A 71 -27.05 0.56 -22.36
C SER A 71 -26.52 1.11 -23.70
N PRO A 72 -27.38 1.66 -24.57
CA PRO A 72 -26.95 2.27 -25.83
C PRO A 72 -25.89 3.37 -25.64
N LYS A 73 -25.99 4.14 -24.53
CA LYS A 73 -24.99 5.15 -24.17
C LYS A 73 -23.62 4.53 -23.83
N ALA A 74 -23.61 3.40 -23.14
CA ALA A 74 -22.37 2.69 -22.83
C ALA A 74 -21.76 2.07 -24.08
N LEU A 75 -22.59 1.50 -24.97
CA LEU A 75 -22.14 0.96 -26.26
C LEU A 75 -21.47 2.05 -27.12
N ALA A 76 -22.13 3.21 -27.29
CA ALA A 76 -21.55 4.35 -28.01
C ALA A 76 -20.22 4.82 -27.38
N GLY A 77 -20.10 4.78 -26.05
CA GLY A 77 -18.86 5.07 -25.34
C GLY A 77 -17.73 4.07 -25.63
N VAL A 78 -18.05 2.79 -25.73
CA VAL A 78 -17.09 1.73 -26.12
C VAL A 78 -16.67 1.88 -27.58
N GLU A 79 -17.61 2.15 -28.48
CA GLU A 79 -17.33 2.38 -29.90
C GLU A 79 -16.43 3.62 -30.10
N ALA A 80 -16.71 4.71 -29.39
CA ALA A 80 -15.86 5.91 -29.42
C ALA A 80 -14.45 5.62 -28.86
N PHE A 81 -14.34 4.79 -27.82
CA PHE A 81 -13.06 4.37 -27.25
C PHE A 81 -12.25 3.52 -28.25
N LEU A 82 -12.89 2.58 -28.95
CA LEU A 82 -12.24 1.79 -30.00
C LEU A 82 -11.80 2.66 -31.19
N ALA A 83 -12.67 3.56 -31.65
CA ALA A 83 -12.35 4.48 -32.73
C ALA A 83 -11.17 5.40 -32.38
N PHE A 84 -11.02 5.77 -31.10
CA PHE A 84 -9.83 6.48 -30.63
C PHE A 84 -8.59 5.60 -30.63
N GLY A 85 -8.71 4.34 -30.19
CA GLY A 85 -7.64 3.35 -30.27
C GLY A 85 -7.09 3.15 -31.68
N GLU A 86 -7.96 3.06 -32.69
CA GLU A 86 -7.55 2.94 -34.10
C GLU A 86 -6.79 4.20 -34.59
N ARG A 87 -7.18 5.40 -34.13
CA ARG A 87 -6.42 6.63 -34.44
C ARG A 87 -5.02 6.59 -33.82
N LEU A 88 -4.91 6.15 -32.55
CA LEU A 88 -3.62 5.99 -31.88
C LEU A 88 -2.76 4.92 -32.55
N ALA A 89 -3.37 3.81 -32.99
CA ALA A 89 -2.68 2.74 -33.70
C ALA A 89 -2.04 3.23 -35.01
N GLY A 90 -2.66 4.20 -35.68
CA GLY A 90 -2.10 4.86 -36.87
C GLY A 90 -0.80 5.63 -36.62
N LEU A 91 -0.53 6.04 -35.38
CA LEU A 91 0.69 6.77 -34.99
C LEU A 91 1.84 5.84 -34.56
N ARG A 92 1.62 4.52 -34.51
CA ARG A 92 2.68 3.55 -34.15
C ARG A 92 3.97 3.69 -34.96
N PRO A 93 3.94 3.97 -36.29
CA PRO A 93 5.16 4.19 -37.06
C PRO A 93 5.98 5.43 -36.64
N GLU A 94 5.37 6.38 -35.93
CA GLU A 94 6.05 7.58 -35.40
C GLU A 94 6.70 7.33 -34.04
N GLY A 95 6.51 6.13 -33.47
CA GLY A 95 7.11 5.69 -32.21
C GLY A 95 6.21 5.90 -30.99
N PRO A 96 6.62 5.35 -29.83
CA PRO A 96 5.79 5.33 -28.62
C PRO A 96 5.51 6.72 -28.04
N ARG A 97 6.40 7.70 -28.26
CA ARG A 97 6.25 9.11 -27.85
C ARG A 97 5.04 9.76 -28.52
N ALA A 98 4.95 9.67 -29.85
CA ALA A 98 3.84 10.22 -30.60
C ALA A 98 2.49 9.61 -30.16
N VAL A 99 2.48 8.29 -29.90
CA VAL A 99 1.29 7.58 -29.43
C VAL A 99 0.86 8.05 -28.04
N ILE A 100 1.78 8.20 -27.08
CA ILE A 100 1.42 8.61 -25.71
C ILE A 100 1.01 10.09 -25.64
N GLU A 101 1.66 10.98 -26.38
CA GLU A 101 1.31 12.41 -26.43
C GLU A 101 -0.09 12.57 -27.03
N ALA A 102 -0.36 11.93 -28.18
CA ALA A 102 -1.69 11.91 -28.78
C ALA A 102 -2.74 11.25 -27.88
N ALA A 103 -2.36 10.25 -27.09
CA ALA A 103 -3.26 9.64 -26.12
C ALA A 103 -3.64 10.60 -24.99
N ILE A 104 -2.67 11.31 -24.41
CA ILE A 104 -2.90 12.24 -23.29
C ILE A 104 -3.75 13.43 -23.73
N GLU A 105 -3.43 14.02 -24.89
CA GLU A 105 -4.14 15.18 -25.43
C GLU A 105 -5.48 14.77 -26.06
N GLY A 106 -5.46 13.85 -27.03
CA GLY A 106 -6.63 13.47 -27.80
C GLY A 106 -7.72 12.72 -27.03
N SER A 107 -7.41 12.20 -25.84
CA SER A 107 -8.42 11.64 -24.93
C SER A 107 -9.13 12.69 -24.07
N GLY A 108 -8.54 13.88 -23.91
CA GLY A 108 -8.94 14.88 -22.91
C GLY A 108 -8.39 14.60 -21.50
N TYR A 109 -7.52 13.60 -21.32
CA TYR A 109 -7.04 13.22 -19.98
C TYR A 109 -6.07 14.24 -19.39
N GLY A 110 -5.24 14.86 -20.22
CA GLY A 110 -4.40 15.99 -19.77
C GLY A 110 -5.23 17.15 -19.24
N ASP A 111 -6.36 17.45 -19.89
CA ASP A 111 -7.29 18.50 -19.48
C ASP A 111 -7.98 18.16 -18.16
N GLU A 112 -8.44 16.91 -18.00
CA GLU A 112 -9.06 16.42 -16.76
C GLU A 112 -8.09 16.55 -15.56
N ILE A 113 -6.81 16.20 -15.73
CA ILE A 113 -5.80 16.35 -14.67
C ILE A 113 -5.53 17.83 -14.39
N ARG A 114 -5.41 18.68 -15.43
CA ARG A 114 -5.21 20.14 -15.26
C ARG A 114 -6.36 20.82 -14.53
N ALA A 115 -7.59 20.31 -14.69
CA ALA A 115 -8.77 20.82 -14.00
C ALA A 115 -8.88 20.37 -12.53
N THR A 116 -7.94 19.58 -12.01
CA THR A 116 -7.95 19.12 -10.62
C THR A 116 -7.19 20.09 -9.70
N ASP A 117 -7.85 20.64 -8.69
CA ASP A 117 -7.27 21.63 -7.76
C ASP A 117 -6.10 21.08 -6.94
N ASP A 118 -6.23 19.86 -6.41
CA ASP A 118 -5.22 19.23 -5.54
C ASP A 118 -4.43 18.14 -6.27
N GLY A 119 -3.11 18.35 -6.41
CA GLY A 119 -2.19 17.34 -6.91
C GLY A 119 -2.18 17.13 -8.43
N GLY A 120 -2.94 17.92 -9.21
CA GLY A 120 -2.93 17.89 -10.67
C GLY A 120 -1.54 18.10 -11.26
N ALA A 121 -0.81 19.11 -10.77
CA ALA A 121 0.55 19.42 -11.22
C ALA A 121 1.53 18.23 -11.06
N GLY A 122 1.52 17.57 -9.89
CA GLY A 122 2.39 16.40 -9.66
C GLY A 122 2.01 15.19 -10.53
N ARG A 123 0.73 15.05 -10.89
CA ARG A 123 0.30 14.01 -11.82
C ARG A 123 0.72 14.32 -13.26
N LEU A 124 0.70 15.58 -13.68
CA LEU A 124 1.24 15.99 -14.99
C LEU A 124 2.75 15.77 -15.06
N GLU A 125 3.49 16.13 -14.01
CA GLU A 125 4.93 15.86 -13.93
C GLU A 125 5.23 14.35 -14.03
N ASN A 126 4.39 13.49 -13.46
CA ASN A 126 4.52 12.04 -13.63
C ASN A 126 4.28 11.60 -15.08
N LEU A 127 3.31 12.20 -15.78
CA LEU A 127 3.06 11.91 -17.19
C LEU A 127 4.20 12.41 -18.08
N GLU A 128 4.72 13.62 -17.85
CA GLU A 128 5.89 14.16 -18.55
C GLU A 128 7.10 13.24 -18.42
N LYS A 129 7.40 12.78 -17.19
CA LYS A 129 8.46 11.77 -16.97
C LYS A 129 8.21 10.46 -17.69
N LEU A 130 6.95 10.06 -17.87
CA LEU A 130 6.62 8.87 -18.66
C LEU A 130 6.84 9.12 -20.15
N VAL A 131 6.45 10.28 -20.66
CA VAL A 131 6.70 10.69 -22.06
C VAL A 131 8.21 10.68 -22.34
N ASP A 132 9.02 11.27 -21.46
CA ASP A 132 10.48 11.24 -21.61
C ASP A 132 11.05 9.82 -21.52
N ALA A 133 10.48 8.97 -20.65
CA ALA A 133 10.95 7.60 -20.50
C ALA A 133 10.66 6.71 -21.72
N VAL A 134 9.61 6.99 -22.50
CA VAL A 134 9.30 6.19 -23.68
C VAL A 134 10.23 6.46 -24.87
N ASP A 135 10.97 7.58 -24.87
CA ASP A 135 11.99 7.89 -25.90
C ASP A 135 13.16 6.88 -25.90
N GLY A 136 13.33 6.12 -24.82
CA GLY A 136 14.32 5.05 -24.73
C GLY A 136 13.95 3.76 -25.50
N PHE A 137 12.81 3.72 -26.18
CA PHE A 137 12.30 2.53 -26.86
C PHE A 137 12.14 2.75 -28.35
N GLU A 138 12.57 1.77 -29.15
CA GLU A 138 12.50 1.80 -30.61
C GLU A 138 11.05 1.86 -31.12
N ASP A 139 10.19 1.02 -30.55
CA ASP A 139 8.78 0.92 -30.93
C ASP A 139 7.89 0.64 -29.71
N LEU A 140 6.57 0.70 -29.96
CA LEU A 140 5.56 0.49 -28.94
C LEU A 140 5.57 -0.95 -28.40
N GLU A 141 5.87 -1.91 -29.26
CA GLU A 141 5.92 -3.33 -28.92
C GLU A 141 7.04 -3.62 -27.91
N SER A 142 8.25 -3.11 -28.17
CA SER A 142 9.43 -3.25 -27.32
C SER A 142 9.20 -2.63 -25.94
N LEU A 143 8.55 -1.46 -25.89
CA LEU A 143 8.11 -0.84 -24.65
C LEU A 143 7.13 -1.73 -23.87
N LEU A 144 6.11 -2.26 -24.53
CA LEU A 144 5.09 -3.09 -23.87
C LEU A 144 5.66 -4.44 -23.42
N ASP A 145 6.58 -5.02 -24.17
CA ASP A 145 7.28 -6.27 -23.82
C ASP A 145 8.21 -6.06 -22.60
N GLU A 146 8.92 -4.92 -22.55
CA GLU A 146 9.70 -4.52 -21.38
C GLU A 146 8.82 -4.38 -20.13
N LEU A 147 7.68 -3.69 -20.27
CA LEU A 147 6.74 -3.51 -19.17
C LEU A 147 6.16 -4.86 -18.71
N ALA A 148 5.79 -5.74 -19.63
CA ALA A 148 5.29 -7.07 -19.32
C ALA A 148 6.33 -7.90 -18.57
N ARG A 149 7.60 -7.83 -18.99
CA ARG A 149 8.72 -8.51 -18.32
C ARG A 149 8.91 -8.00 -16.90
N GLN A 150 8.90 -6.68 -16.70
CA GLN A 150 9.01 -6.09 -15.36
C GLN A 150 7.86 -6.54 -14.45
N THR A 151 6.63 -6.57 -14.94
CA THR A 151 5.49 -7.05 -14.14
C THR A 151 5.53 -8.55 -13.87
N ALA A 152 6.08 -9.35 -14.79
CA ALA A 152 6.25 -10.78 -14.54
C ALA A 152 7.21 -11.07 -13.38
N PHE A 153 8.20 -10.20 -13.14
CA PHE A 153 9.07 -10.29 -11.96
C PHE A 153 8.36 -9.95 -10.65
N ASP A 154 7.32 -9.11 -10.66
CA ASP A 154 6.54 -8.79 -9.47
C ASP A 154 5.71 -10.00 -8.98
N ASP A 155 5.29 -10.87 -9.91
CA ASP A 155 4.53 -12.09 -9.62
C ASP A 155 5.42 -13.28 -9.22
N VAL A 156 6.74 -13.17 -9.38
CA VAL A 156 7.68 -14.19 -8.87
C VAL A 156 7.68 -14.11 -7.34
N PRO A 157 7.46 -15.23 -6.62
CA PRO A 157 7.56 -15.25 -5.17
C PRO A 157 8.90 -14.64 -4.74
N LYS A 158 8.83 -13.56 -3.97
CA LYS A 158 10.04 -12.90 -3.46
C LYS A 158 10.91 -13.96 -2.79
N PRO A 159 12.23 -13.96 -3.07
CA PRO A 159 13.12 -14.91 -2.43
C PRO A 159 12.95 -14.80 -0.92
N LYS A 160 12.98 -15.94 -0.22
CA LYS A 160 12.91 -15.96 1.23
C LYS A 160 14.09 -15.12 1.76
N THR A 161 13.79 -14.21 2.67
CA THR A 161 14.80 -13.42 3.37
C THR A 161 14.84 -13.82 4.85
N ALA A 162 15.99 -13.63 5.47
CA ALA A 162 16.16 -13.78 6.90
C ALA A 162 16.98 -12.60 7.44
N SER A 163 16.65 -12.16 8.64
CA SER A 163 17.45 -11.15 9.33
C SER A 163 18.75 -11.77 9.81
N LEU A 164 19.84 -11.03 9.64
CA LEU A 164 21.10 -11.32 10.32
C LEU A 164 20.92 -11.21 11.84
N PHE A 165 21.71 -11.97 12.58
CA PHE A 165 21.89 -11.79 14.00
C PHE A 165 22.69 -10.52 14.30
N ASP A 166 22.56 -9.98 15.50
CA ASP A 166 23.20 -8.72 15.91
C ASP A 166 24.73 -8.77 15.78
N THR A 167 25.31 -9.96 15.90
CA THR A 167 26.76 -10.20 15.80
C THR A 167 27.25 -10.44 14.36
N MET A 168 26.34 -10.62 13.40
CA MET A 168 26.67 -10.96 12.01
C MET A 168 26.75 -9.71 11.12
N THR A 169 27.62 -9.76 10.12
CA THR A 169 27.71 -8.73 9.07
C THR A 169 27.69 -9.37 7.69
N LEU A 170 27.16 -8.64 6.70
CA LEU A 170 27.07 -9.12 5.31
C LEU A 170 28.43 -9.51 4.73
N ASP A 171 29.50 -8.84 5.13
CA ASP A 171 30.86 -9.11 4.62
C ASP A 171 31.49 -10.37 5.22
N ARG A 172 30.96 -10.89 6.33
CA ARG A 172 31.59 -11.97 7.11
C ARG A 172 30.76 -13.24 7.20
N ILE A 173 29.47 -13.17 6.87
CA ILE A 173 28.57 -14.32 6.91
C ILE A 173 29.00 -15.39 5.91
N THR A 174 29.00 -16.64 6.36
CA THR A 174 29.28 -17.82 5.54
C THR A 174 28.03 -18.31 4.82
N PHE A 175 28.21 -19.13 3.79
CA PHE A 175 27.08 -19.74 3.09
C PHE A 175 26.27 -20.64 4.03
N GLU A 176 26.92 -21.43 4.89
CA GLU A 176 26.24 -22.29 5.85
C GLU A 176 25.37 -21.49 6.83
N GLU A 177 25.90 -20.41 7.42
CA GLU A 177 25.15 -19.53 8.33
C GLU A 177 23.95 -18.87 7.63
N ALA A 178 24.12 -18.44 6.38
CA ALA A 178 23.02 -17.88 5.60
C ALA A 178 21.90 -18.91 5.37
N MET A 179 22.26 -20.16 5.09
CA MET A 179 21.28 -21.25 4.93
C MET A 179 20.57 -21.57 6.24
N GLU A 180 21.26 -21.50 7.37
CA GLU A 180 20.64 -21.66 8.70
C GLU A 180 19.64 -20.54 9.01
N LEU A 181 20.00 -19.28 8.80
CA LEU A 181 19.09 -18.15 8.98
C LEU A 181 17.85 -18.28 8.08
N LEU A 182 18.05 -18.68 6.82
CA LEU A 182 16.96 -18.93 5.88
C LEU A 182 16.09 -20.15 6.26
N SER A 183 16.51 -20.99 7.19
CA SER A 183 15.68 -22.07 7.72
C SER A 183 14.63 -21.57 8.71
N LEU A 184 14.83 -20.40 9.33
CA LEU A 184 13.89 -19.80 10.26
C LEU A 184 12.63 -19.27 9.53
N PRO A 185 11.44 -19.28 10.17
CA PRO A 185 11.17 -19.88 11.47
C PRO A 185 11.20 -21.41 11.42
N ARG A 186 11.74 -22.03 12.46
CA ARG A 186 11.77 -23.50 12.59
C ARG A 186 10.74 -24.00 13.58
N THR A 187 10.20 -25.19 13.33
CA THR A 187 9.34 -25.91 14.27
C THR A 187 10.22 -26.73 15.21
N VAL A 188 10.06 -26.53 16.52
CA VAL A 188 10.80 -27.26 17.56
C VAL A 188 10.10 -28.59 17.89
N GLY A 189 8.77 -28.60 17.89
CA GLY A 189 7.95 -29.79 18.13
C GLY A 189 6.49 -29.43 18.39
N ALA A 190 5.65 -30.44 18.59
CA ALA A 190 4.26 -30.28 19.04
C ALA A 190 4.18 -30.51 20.55
N ASP A 191 3.45 -29.66 21.26
CA ASP A 191 3.25 -29.84 22.70
C ASP A 191 2.48 -31.16 22.97
N PRO A 192 2.99 -32.07 23.81
CA PRO A 192 2.29 -33.33 24.14
C PRO A 192 0.91 -33.15 24.77
N ALA A 193 0.61 -32.00 25.39
CA ALA A 193 -0.65 -31.75 26.09
C ALA A 193 -1.82 -31.40 25.16
N ASP A 194 -1.57 -30.64 24.10
CA ASP A 194 -2.62 -30.16 23.18
C ASP A 194 -2.32 -30.38 21.69
N GLY A 195 -1.15 -30.93 21.35
CA GLY A 195 -0.71 -31.19 19.99
C GLY A 195 -0.37 -29.94 19.17
N VAL A 196 -0.34 -28.75 19.78
CA VAL A 196 -0.08 -27.50 19.06
C VAL A 196 1.41 -27.33 18.83
N GLU A 197 1.78 -26.98 17.58
CA GLU A 197 3.16 -26.75 17.19
C GLU A 197 3.76 -25.52 17.87
N VAL A 198 5.00 -25.71 18.35
CA VAL A 198 5.86 -24.67 18.89
C VAL A 198 6.91 -24.32 17.83
N THR A 199 6.93 -23.06 17.44
CA THR A 199 7.85 -22.51 16.44
C THR A 199 8.71 -21.42 17.04
N VAL A 200 9.93 -21.24 16.54
CA VAL A 200 10.84 -20.17 16.96
C VAL A 200 11.16 -19.25 15.80
N HIS A 201 11.25 -17.96 16.09
CA HIS A 201 11.28 -16.88 15.12
C HIS A 201 12.37 -15.88 15.49
N ASN A 202 13.10 -15.39 14.49
CA ASN A 202 13.91 -14.18 14.65
C ASN A 202 13.05 -12.95 14.31
N GLY A 203 12.65 -12.19 15.33
CA GLY A 203 11.76 -11.04 15.19
C GLY A 203 12.49 -9.69 15.29
N PRO A 204 11.83 -8.58 14.92
CA PRO A 204 12.41 -7.23 15.03
C PRO A 204 12.67 -6.78 16.48
N TYR A 205 12.12 -7.49 17.47
CA TYR A 205 12.30 -7.22 18.90
C TYR A 205 13.12 -8.32 19.60
N GLY A 206 13.87 -9.09 18.82
CA GLY A 206 14.65 -10.22 19.28
C GLY A 206 13.97 -11.58 19.06
N PRO A 207 14.67 -12.66 19.45
CA PRO A 207 14.24 -14.03 19.23
C PRO A 207 13.06 -14.39 20.14
N TYR A 208 12.08 -15.13 19.59
CA TYR A 208 10.89 -15.52 20.35
C TYR A 208 10.34 -16.87 19.87
N LEU A 209 9.64 -17.56 20.78
CA LEU A 209 8.86 -18.74 20.46
C LEU A 209 7.38 -18.38 20.36
N LYS A 210 6.65 -19.15 19.55
CA LYS A 210 5.21 -19.03 19.33
C LYS A 210 4.54 -20.39 19.35
N LYS A 211 3.45 -20.49 20.12
CA LYS A 211 2.55 -21.64 20.19
C LYS A 211 1.11 -21.13 20.02
N GLY A 212 0.53 -21.31 18.84
CA GLY A 212 -0.79 -20.74 18.50
C GLY A 212 -0.82 -19.21 18.67
N SER A 213 -1.60 -18.72 19.64
CA SER A 213 -1.67 -17.30 20.00
C SER A 213 -0.74 -16.90 21.15
N ASP A 214 -0.03 -17.85 21.76
CA ASP A 214 0.91 -17.56 22.83
C ASP A 214 2.34 -17.37 22.31
N SER A 215 3.09 -16.46 22.92
CA SER A 215 4.48 -16.15 22.57
C SER A 215 5.32 -15.82 23.80
N ARG A 216 6.59 -16.20 23.78
CA ARG A 216 7.59 -15.85 24.81
C ARG A 216 8.90 -15.47 24.16
N ASN A 217 9.63 -14.56 24.80
CA ASN A 217 10.97 -14.20 24.34
C ASN A 217 11.93 -15.33 24.66
N ILE A 218 12.89 -15.52 23.78
CA ILE A 218 14.07 -16.36 23.96
C ILE A 218 15.21 -15.43 24.37
N GLU A 219 16.19 -15.91 25.13
CA GLU A 219 17.23 -15.06 25.70
C GLU A 219 18.24 -14.59 24.66
N SER A 220 18.59 -15.46 23.72
CA SER A 220 19.59 -15.17 22.70
C SER A 220 19.25 -15.75 21.33
N GLU A 221 19.89 -15.22 20.28
CA GLU A 221 19.64 -15.63 18.90
C GLU A 221 20.20 -17.03 18.62
N GLU A 222 21.30 -17.41 19.26
CA GLU A 222 21.91 -18.74 19.13
C GLU A 222 20.97 -19.84 19.65
N GLN A 223 20.15 -19.53 20.66
CA GLN A 223 19.14 -20.45 21.19
C GLN A 223 18.08 -20.80 20.14
N LEU A 224 17.88 -19.99 19.09
CA LEU A 224 16.92 -20.32 18.03
C LEU A 224 17.20 -21.67 17.38
N PHE A 225 18.47 -22.10 17.31
CA PHE A 225 18.88 -23.35 16.67
C PHE A 225 19.07 -24.52 17.66
N THR A 226 19.23 -24.24 18.95
CA THR A 226 19.54 -25.27 19.95
C THR A 226 18.39 -25.53 20.94
N ILE A 227 17.47 -24.58 21.11
CA ILE A 227 16.37 -24.69 22.09
C ILE A 227 15.49 -25.92 21.82
N THR A 228 15.20 -26.64 22.89
CA THR A 228 14.41 -27.86 22.89
C THR A 228 12.94 -27.59 23.16
N LEU A 229 12.09 -28.59 22.88
CA LEU A 229 10.65 -28.48 23.17
C LEU A 229 10.40 -28.30 24.67
N GLU A 230 11.12 -29.04 25.52
CA GLU A 230 10.99 -28.96 26.98
C GLU A 230 11.28 -27.55 27.52
N GLU A 231 12.35 -26.91 27.03
CA GLU A 231 12.71 -25.53 27.39
C GLU A 231 11.65 -24.54 26.90
N CYS A 232 11.13 -24.74 25.69
CA CYS A 232 10.06 -23.91 25.16
C CYS A 232 8.78 -24.00 26.01
N LEU A 233 8.41 -25.21 26.45
CA LEU A 233 7.26 -25.43 27.33
C LEU A 233 7.48 -24.81 28.72
N ALA A 234 8.70 -24.90 29.26
CA ALA A 234 9.06 -24.24 30.51
C ALA A 234 8.92 -22.70 30.40
N LEU A 235 9.36 -22.09 29.29
CA LEU A 235 9.16 -20.66 29.03
C LEU A 235 7.68 -20.28 28.89
N LEU A 236 6.88 -21.12 28.22
CA LEU A 236 5.43 -20.90 28.08
C LEU A 236 4.69 -20.99 29.41
N ALA A 237 5.12 -21.88 30.32
CA ALA A 237 4.56 -22.01 31.66
C ALA A 237 4.81 -20.78 32.55
N GLN A 238 5.86 -19.99 32.27
CA GLN A 238 6.09 -18.74 32.98
C GLN A 238 4.98 -17.72 32.69
N PRO A 239 4.56 -16.94 33.71
CA PRO A 239 3.53 -15.92 33.52
C PRO A 239 4.01 -14.89 32.49
N LYS A 240 3.10 -14.46 31.60
CA LYS A 240 3.38 -13.39 30.65
C LYS A 240 3.88 -12.16 31.41
N ARG A 241 5.16 -11.85 31.28
CA ARG A 241 5.67 -10.51 31.58
C ARG A 241 5.06 -9.58 30.53
N ARG A 242 3.86 -9.08 30.82
CA ARG A 242 3.20 -8.08 29.98
C ARG A 242 4.16 -6.91 29.87
N GLY A 243 4.77 -6.75 28.69
CA GLY A 243 5.40 -5.52 28.25
C GLY A 243 4.37 -4.41 28.05
N ARG A 244 3.50 -4.18 29.03
CA ARG A 244 2.99 -2.82 29.22
C ARG A 244 4.21 -2.06 29.68
N ASN A 245 4.82 -1.32 28.75
CA ASN A 245 5.59 -0.14 29.12
C ASN A 245 4.82 0.49 30.29
N ALA A 246 5.46 0.57 31.46
CA ALA A 246 4.90 1.34 32.55
C ALA A 246 4.52 2.69 31.93
N PRO A 247 3.26 3.16 32.10
CA PRO A 247 2.86 4.42 31.50
C PRO A 247 3.89 5.46 31.90
N LYS A 248 4.56 6.06 30.90
CA LYS A 248 5.52 7.12 31.16
C LYS A 248 4.83 8.13 32.08
N PRO A 249 5.46 8.54 33.20
CA PRO A 249 4.85 9.54 34.07
C PRO A 249 4.52 10.81 33.25
N PRO A 250 3.43 11.51 33.59
CA PRO A 250 3.05 12.72 32.87
C PRO A 250 4.20 13.73 32.89
N LEU A 251 4.38 14.45 31.78
CA LEU A 251 5.37 15.53 31.67
C LEU A 251 5.06 16.65 32.67
N ARG A 252 3.77 16.92 32.89
CA ARG A 252 3.29 17.90 33.86
C ARG A 252 1.85 17.65 34.24
N GLU A 253 1.51 17.86 35.52
CA GLU A 253 0.13 18.00 35.97
C GLU A 253 -0.29 19.45 35.79
N LEU A 254 -1.49 19.66 35.25
CA LEU A 254 -2.09 20.96 35.01
C LEU A 254 -3.31 21.11 35.92
N GLY A 255 -3.94 22.29 35.87
CA GLY A 255 -5.18 22.57 36.59
C GLY A 255 -6.37 21.69 36.19
N VAL A 256 -7.52 22.00 36.78
CA VAL A 256 -8.78 21.34 36.46
C VAL A 256 -9.40 22.00 35.24
N ASP A 257 -9.81 21.18 34.27
CA ASP A 257 -10.51 21.69 33.08
C ASP A 257 -11.89 22.25 33.48
N PRO A 258 -12.21 23.51 33.14
CA PRO A 258 -13.46 24.17 33.55
C PRO A 258 -14.71 23.54 32.95
N GLU A 259 -14.59 22.78 31.85
CA GLU A 259 -15.73 22.18 31.15
C GLU A 259 -16.02 20.75 31.63
N SER A 260 -15.00 19.92 31.83
CA SER A 260 -15.14 18.54 32.29
C SER A 260 -15.04 18.36 33.81
N GLY A 261 -14.47 19.34 34.52
CA GLY A 261 -14.18 19.24 35.96
C GLY A 261 -13.08 18.22 36.30
N LYS A 262 -12.33 17.73 35.32
CA LYS A 262 -11.27 16.71 35.48
C LYS A 262 -9.88 17.35 35.48
N THR A 263 -8.94 16.72 36.19
CA THR A 263 -7.53 17.15 36.19
C THR A 263 -6.91 16.94 34.82
N MET A 264 -6.30 18.00 34.28
CA MET A 264 -5.57 17.93 33.01
C MET A 264 -4.14 17.49 33.26
N VAL A 265 -3.60 16.66 32.38
CA VAL A 265 -2.20 16.21 32.41
C VAL A 265 -1.59 16.31 31.03
N LEU A 266 -0.37 16.83 30.98
CA LEU A 266 0.47 16.87 29.79
C LEU A 266 1.29 15.58 29.71
N LYS A 267 1.23 14.88 28.58
CA LYS A 267 1.92 13.61 28.35
C LYS A 267 2.70 13.64 27.04
N ASP A 268 3.76 12.85 27.00
CA ASP A 268 4.52 12.59 25.77
C ASP A 268 3.93 11.38 25.03
N GLY A 269 3.66 11.53 23.73
CA GLY A 269 3.03 10.48 22.90
C GLY A 269 3.78 10.29 21.58
N ASN A 270 3.45 9.21 20.85
CA ASN A 270 4.12 8.86 19.59
C ASN A 270 4.03 9.95 18.49
N TRP A 271 3.11 10.90 18.63
CA TRP A 271 2.87 11.98 17.66
C TRP A 271 3.21 13.37 18.24
N GLY A 272 3.98 13.40 19.33
CA GLY A 272 4.34 14.60 20.09
C GLY A 272 3.53 14.78 21.38
N PRO A 273 3.84 15.83 22.16
CA PRO A 273 3.17 16.13 23.42
C PRO A 273 1.68 16.41 23.24
N TYR A 274 0.88 15.98 24.21
CA TYR A 274 -0.57 16.17 24.22
C TYR A 274 -1.12 16.35 25.63
N VAL A 275 -2.21 17.12 25.75
CA VAL A 275 -2.99 17.27 26.98
C VAL A 275 -4.10 16.23 27.01
N THR A 276 -4.36 15.67 28.19
CA THR A 276 -5.50 14.77 28.42
C THR A 276 -6.19 15.04 29.75
N ASP A 277 -7.52 14.96 29.76
CA ASP A 277 -8.39 14.93 30.95
C ASP A 277 -8.78 13.49 31.35
N GLY A 278 -8.18 12.48 30.71
CA GLY A 278 -8.49 11.07 30.84
C GLY A 278 -9.56 10.54 29.87
N GLU A 279 -10.31 11.42 29.20
CA GLU A 279 -11.35 11.05 28.22
C GLU A 279 -11.01 11.55 26.81
N TYR A 280 -10.54 12.79 26.70
CA TYR A 280 -10.11 13.44 25.47
C TYR A 280 -8.60 13.64 25.46
N ASN A 281 -7.99 13.49 24.29
CA ASN A 281 -6.57 13.72 24.05
C ASN A 281 -6.41 14.80 22.97
N ALA A 282 -5.79 15.92 23.32
CA ALA A 282 -5.54 17.05 22.43
C ALA A 282 -4.03 17.26 22.25
N SER A 283 -3.54 17.04 21.03
CA SER A 283 -2.14 17.32 20.68
C SER A 283 -1.84 18.82 20.72
N LEU A 284 -0.63 19.19 21.16
CA LEU A 284 -0.15 20.57 21.08
C LEU A 284 -0.05 21.02 19.61
N LYS A 285 -0.37 22.29 19.34
CA LYS A 285 -0.29 22.90 18.01
C LYS A 285 1.10 23.51 17.76
N ARG A 286 1.39 23.80 16.50
CA ARG A 286 2.64 24.44 16.06
C ARG A 286 2.71 25.86 16.64
N GLY A 287 3.43 26.03 17.75
CA GLY A 287 3.51 27.28 18.52
C GLY A 287 3.28 27.10 20.02
N ASP A 288 2.70 25.99 20.46
CA ASP A 288 2.58 25.68 21.88
C ASP A 288 3.91 25.05 22.37
N ALA A 289 4.60 25.69 23.33
CA ALA A 289 5.76 25.13 24.01
C ALA A 289 5.32 24.31 25.24
N VAL A 290 6.00 23.20 25.51
CA VAL A 290 5.68 22.28 26.63
C VAL A 290 5.84 23.01 27.97
N GLU A 291 6.85 23.88 28.07
CA GLU A 291 7.20 24.64 29.27
C GLU A 291 6.22 25.78 29.53
N GLU A 292 5.74 26.45 28.47
CA GLU A 292 4.91 27.67 28.54
C GLU A 292 3.40 27.42 28.45
N LEU A 293 2.99 26.15 28.30
CA LEU A 293 1.58 25.80 28.24
C LEU A 293 0.86 26.31 29.50
N THR A 294 -0.26 27.01 29.38
CA THR A 294 -1.06 27.42 30.55
C THR A 294 -2.27 26.51 30.75
N ASP A 295 -2.88 26.55 31.93
CA ASP A 295 -4.09 25.77 32.22
C ASP A 295 -5.26 26.18 31.31
N GLU A 296 -5.38 27.48 31.02
CA GLU A 296 -6.41 27.99 30.10
C GLU A 296 -6.17 27.46 28.68
N ARG A 297 -4.92 27.49 28.22
CA ARG A 297 -4.56 26.99 26.89
C ARG A 297 -4.79 25.48 26.76
N ALA A 298 -4.49 24.73 27.81
CA ALA A 298 -4.73 23.29 27.88
C ALA A 298 -6.24 22.96 27.82
N ALA A 299 -7.07 23.72 28.54
CA ALA A 299 -8.52 23.60 28.51
C ALA A 299 -9.09 23.93 27.11
N GLU A 300 -8.60 24.99 26.46
CA GLU A 300 -8.99 25.34 25.09
C GLU A 300 -8.71 24.20 24.10
N LEU A 301 -7.53 23.58 24.17
CA LEU A 301 -7.16 22.46 23.30
C LEU A 301 -8.09 21.26 23.49
N LEU A 302 -8.48 20.96 24.74
CA LEU A 302 -9.43 19.90 25.05
C LEU A 302 -10.86 20.23 24.57
N ALA A 303 -11.32 21.46 24.77
CA ALA A 303 -12.63 21.92 24.30
C ALA A 303 -12.74 21.85 22.77
N GLU A 304 -11.71 22.30 22.04
CA GLU A 304 -11.62 22.14 20.59
C GLU A 304 -11.68 20.66 20.16
N ARG A 305 -11.03 19.78 20.93
CA ARG A 305 -11.01 18.35 20.65
C ARG A 305 -12.38 17.70 20.87
N ARG A 306 -13.13 18.16 21.88
CA ARG A 306 -14.52 17.74 22.16
C ARG A 306 -15.46 18.16 21.05
N MET A 307 -15.38 19.42 20.60
CA MET A 307 -16.18 19.93 19.49
C MET A 307 -15.96 19.15 18.19
N LYS A 308 -14.74 18.67 17.93
CA LYS A 308 -14.42 17.85 16.74
C LYS A 308 -14.89 16.40 16.82
N GLY A 309 -15.31 15.92 18.00
CA GLY A 309 -15.75 14.54 18.23
C GLY A 309 -14.62 13.50 18.17
N PRO A 310 -14.83 12.27 18.69
CA PRO A 310 -13.80 11.23 18.66
C PRO A 310 -13.40 10.89 17.23
N ALA A 311 -12.13 10.51 17.02
CA ALA A 311 -11.67 10.08 15.71
C ALA A 311 -12.53 8.90 15.23
N LYS A 312 -13.12 8.97 14.03
CA LYS A 312 -13.85 7.85 13.44
C LYS A 312 -12.94 6.62 13.46
N LYS A 313 -13.33 5.58 14.19
CA LYS A 313 -12.69 4.26 14.10
C LYS A 313 -12.78 3.82 12.64
N LYS A 314 -11.64 3.79 11.94
CA LYS A 314 -11.54 3.03 10.70
C LYS A 314 -11.78 1.57 11.09
N ARG A 315 -12.90 1.01 10.63
CA ARG A 315 -13.13 -0.44 10.63
C ARG A 315 -12.27 -1.07 9.54
#